data_AF-A0A831SQ73-F1
#
_entry.id   AF-A0A831SQ73-F1
#
_cell.length_a   1.000
_cell.length_b   1.000
_cell.length_c   1.000
_cell.angle_alpha   90.00
_cell.angle_beta   90.00
_cell.angle_gamma   90.00
#
_symmetry.space_group_name_H-M   'P 1'
#
loop_
_entity.id
_entity.type
_entity.pdbx_description
1 polymer ?
#
loop_
_entity_poly.entity_id
_entity_poly.type
_entity_poly.pdbx_seq_one_letter_code
_entity_poly.pdbx_strand_id
1 'polypeptide(L)' 'MTFYIYRNWVAEKKAVIHRAECGSCNNGKGCHENPLGDKNGKWFGPFETFEDAKKDANKPYKSIYLEVRFCGKCNPELD' A
#
# COMPACT_ATOMS: atom_id res chain seq x y z
N MET A 1 -11.06 3.39 -11.27
CA MET A 1 -10.80 2.61 -10.04
C MET A 1 -9.38 2.93 -9.61
N THR A 2 -9.16 3.36 -8.37
CA THR A 2 -7.83 3.83 -7.93
C THR A 2 -7.17 2.85 -6.96
N PHE A 3 -5.85 2.94 -6.88
CA PHE A 3 -5.02 2.07 -6.06
C PHE A 3 -4.23 2.88 -5.04
N TYR A 4 -3.90 2.25 -3.93
CA TYR A 4 -3.08 2.82 -2.86
C TYR A 4 -2.04 1.80 -2.43
N ILE A 5 -0.91 2.30 -1.93
CA ILE A 5 0.18 1.49 -1.38
C ILE A 5 0.29 1.79 0.11
N TYR A 6 0.21 0.78 0.96
CA TYR A 6 0.64 0.91 2.35
C TYR A 6 2.08 0.43 2.49
N ARG A 7 3.00 1.35 2.78
CA ARG A 7 4.40 0.99 3.08
C ARG A 7 4.57 0.89 4.59
N ASN A 8 4.98 -0.27 5.09
CA ASN A 8 5.40 -0.49 6.48
C ASN A 8 6.90 -0.78 6.49
N TRP A 9 7.71 0.24 6.76
CA TRP A 9 9.17 0.15 6.73
C TRP A 9 9.78 -0.11 8.12
N VAL A 10 8.99 -0.13 9.19
CA VAL A 10 9.52 -0.37 10.55
C VAL A 10 9.37 -1.84 10.91
N ALA A 11 8.15 -2.37 10.92
CA ALA A 11 7.86 -3.69 11.48
C ALA A 11 8.02 -4.82 10.46
N GLU A 12 7.53 -4.63 9.23
CA GLU A 12 7.36 -5.74 8.27
C GLU A 12 8.15 -5.60 6.97
N LYS A 13 8.78 -4.44 6.74
CA LYS A 13 9.57 -4.14 5.52
C LYS A 13 8.81 -4.46 4.22
N LYS A 14 7.52 -4.12 4.15
CA LYS A 14 6.63 -4.44 3.03
C LYS A 14 5.93 -3.21 2.43
N ALA A 15 5.57 -3.30 1.16
CA ALA A 15 4.70 -2.38 0.44
C ALA A 15 3.50 -3.16 -0.09
N VAL A 16 2.31 -2.94 0.48
CA VAL A 16 1.10 -3.68 0.11
C VAL A 16 0.20 -2.82 -0.77
N ILE A 17 -0.17 -3.32 -1.94
CA ILE A 17 -1.07 -2.62 -2.87
C ILE A 17 -2.53 -3.01 -2.59
N HIS A 18 -3.40 -2.00 -2.54
CA HIS A 18 -4.83 -2.12 -2.30
C HIS A 18 -5.63 -1.32 -3.34
N ARG A 19 -6.84 -1.79 -3.63
CA ARG A 19 -7.89 -0.98 -4.27
C ARG A 19 -8.41 0.06 -3.26
N ALA A 20 -8.88 1.21 -3.72
CA ALA A 20 -9.36 2.30 -2.86
C ALA A 20 -10.52 1.88 -1.93
N GLU A 21 -11.46 1.12 -2.48
CA GLU A 21 -12.66 0.60 -1.81
C GLU A 21 -12.39 -0.63 -0.92
N CYS A 22 -11.14 -1.10 -0.85
CA CYS A 22 -10.76 -2.18 0.05
C CYS A 22 -11.04 -1.76 1.50
N GLY A 23 -11.72 -2.62 2.28
CA GLY A 23 -12.02 -2.35 3.69
C GLY A 23 -10.78 -2.15 4.58
N SER A 24 -9.59 -2.60 4.15
CA SER A 24 -8.32 -2.30 4.84
C SER A 24 -7.70 -0.97 4.41
N CYS A 25 -8.07 -0.44 3.24
CA CYS A 25 -7.53 0.79 2.67
C CYS A 25 -8.42 2.01 2.97
N ASN A 26 -9.72 1.91 2.71
CA ASN A 26 -10.70 2.98 2.89
C ASN A 26 -10.24 4.33 2.29
N ASN A 27 -9.85 4.34 1.02
CA ASN A 27 -9.31 5.51 0.31
C ASN A 27 -8.03 6.08 0.98
N GLY A 28 -7.13 5.20 1.43
CA GLY A 28 -5.86 5.58 2.06
C GLY A 28 -5.97 6.00 3.53
N LYS A 29 -7.09 5.74 4.18
CA LYS A 29 -7.30 6.04 5.61
C LYS A 29 -6.90 4.88 6.54
N GLY A 30 -6.88 3.65 6.03
CA GLY A 30 -6.76 2.45 6.85
C GLY A 30 -8.09 2.04 7.50
N CYS A 31 -8.09 0.89 8.17
CA CYS A 31 -9.26 0.36 8.91
C CYS A 31 -9.16 0.50 10.43
N HIS A 32 -8.02 0.94 10.94
CA HIS A 32 -7.76 1.10 12.37
C HIS A 32 -7.35 2.53 12.67
N GLU A 33 -7.56 2.94 13.93
CA GLU A 33 -6.98 4.17 14.43
C GLU A 33 -5.45 4.13 14.28
N ASN A 34 -4.86 5.28 13.92
CA ASN A 34 -3.42 5.39 13.70
C ASN A 34 -2.77 6.33 14.74
N PRO A 35 -2.71 5.93 16.03
CA PRO A 35 -2.21 6.78 17.11
C PRO A 35 -0.72 7.14 16.95
N LEU A 36 0.03 6.33 16.19
CA LEU A 36 1.45 6.56 15.91
C LEU A 36 1.68 7.35 14.61
N GLY A 37 0.62 7.72 13.89
CA GLY A 37 0.68 8.42 12.61
C GLY A 37 1.58 7.70 11.60
N ASP A 38 2.39 8.47 10.88
CA ASP A 38 3.27 7.95 9.83
C ASP A 38 4.58 7.34 10.36
N LYS A 39 4.71 7.06 11.66
CA LYS A 39 5.98 6.55 12.23
C LYS A 39 6.34 5.16 11.71
N ASN A 40 5.35 4.27 11.63
CA ASN A 40 5.56 2.86 11.29
C ASN A 40 5.29 2.55 9.81
N GLY A 41 4.30 3.24 9.25
CA GLY A 41 3.88 3.06 7.87
C GLY A 41 3.01 4.20 7.40
N LYS A 42 2.79 4.28 6.09
CA LYS A 42 2.02 5.35 5.46
C LYS A 42 1.33 4.85 4.19
N TRP A 43 0.15 5.41 3.92
CA TRP A 43 -0.56 5.25 2.65
C TRP A 43 -0.05 6.22 1.58
N PHE A 44 0.17 5.71 0.38
CA PHE A 44 0.57 6.47 -0.81
C PHE A 44 -0.47 6.29 -1.91
N GLY A 45 -0.68 7.32 -2.72
CA GLY A 45 -1.66 7.37 -3.79
C GLY A 45 -2.59 8.60 -3.68
N PRO A 46 -3.74 8.59 -4.38
CA PRO A 46 -4.21 7.52 -5.26
C PRO A 46 -3.32 7.36 -6.51
N PHE A 47 -3.23 6.13 -7.00
CA PHE A 47 -2.70 5.77 -8.32
C PHE A 47 -3.87 5.40 -9.24
N GLU A 48 -3.81 5.77 -10.52
CA GLU A 48 -4.91 5.53 -11.46
C GLU A 48 -4.98 4.06 -11.94
N THR A 49 -3.82 3.39 -12.02
CA THR A 49 -3.71 2.01 -12.48
C THR A 49 -2.98 1.13 -11.46
N PHE A 50 -3.17 -0.19 -11.57
CA PHE A 50 -2.45 -1.16 -10.75
C PHE A 50 -0.95 -1.15 -11.11
N GLU A 51 -0.63 -1.02 -12.39
CA GLU A 51 0.72 -0.95 -12.93
C GLU A 51 1.50 0.24 -12.37
N ASP A 52 0.87 1.41 -12.24
CA ASP A 52 1.50 2.58 -11.63
C ASP A 52 1.80 2.35 -10.14
N ALA A 53 0.84 1.77 -9.41
CA ALA A 53 1.06 1.41 -8.01
C ALA A 53 2.16 0.35 -7.86
N LYS A 54 2.19 -0.67 -8.72
CA LYS A 54 3.23 -1.72 -8.74
C LYS A 54 4.60 -1.12 -9.06
N LYS A 55 4.68 -0.24 -10.06
CA LYS A 55 5.92 0.47 -10.42
C LYS A 55 6.43 1.32 -9.25
N ASP A 56 5.56 2.06 -8.57
CA ASP A 56 5.98 2.85 -7.40
C ASP A 56 6.36 1.96 -6.21
N ALA A 57 5.63 0.88 -5.94
CA ALA A 57 5.93 -0.05 -4.85
C ALA A 57 7.33 -0.68 -4.97
N ASN A 58 7.83 -0.89 -6.20
CA ASN A 58 9.17 -1.42 -6.46
C ASN A 58 10.30 -0.39 -6.30
N LYS A 59 10.00 0.90 -6.16
CA LYS A 59 11.02 1.93 -5.89
C LYS A 59 11.53 1.80 -4.44
N PRO A 60 12.82 2.10 -4.19
CA PRO A 60 13.32 2.17 -2.84
C PRO A 60 12.61 3.29 -2.06
N TYR A 61 12.34 3.04 -0.79
CA TYR A 61 11.76 4.01 0.13
C TYR A 61 12.70 4.15 1.34
N LYS A 62 13.13 5.38 1.66
CA LYS A 62 14.15 5.63 2.71
C LYS A 62 15.39 4.75 2.55
N SER A 63 15.90 4.66 1.31
CA SER A 63 17.10 3.90 0.94
C SER A 63 17.02 2.38 1.17
N ILE A 64 15.83 1.82 1.38
CA ILE A 64 15.62 0.37 1.45
C ILE A 64 14.57 -0.07 0.43
N TYR A 65 14.71 -1.30 -0.06
CA TYR A 65 13.64 -1.97 -0.79
C TYR A 65 12.67 -2.61 0.19
N LEU A 66 11.38 -2.54 -0.13
CA LEU A 66 10.32 -3.20 0.61
C LEU A 66 9.80 -4.37 -0.21
N GLU A 67 9.45 -5.46 0.46
CA GLU A 67 8.78 -6.58 -0.20
C GLU A 67 7.43 -6.13 -0.74
N VAL A 68 7.27 -6.16 -2.07
CA VAL A 68 6.00 -5.81 -2.71
C VAL A 68 5.03 -6.97 -2.52
N ARG A 69 3.88 -6.67 -1.92
CA ARG A 69 2.78 -7.63 -1.73
C ARG A 69 1.49 -7.08 -2.30
N PHE A 70 0.58 -7.98 -2.60
CA PHE A 70 -0.79 -7.64 -2.99
C PHE A 70 -1.73 -7.99 -1.85
N CYS A 71 -2.73 -7.14 -1.62
CA CYS A 71 -3.81 -7.52 -0.72
C CYS A 71 -4.53 -8.73 -1.31
N GLY A 72 -4.69 -9.81 -0.53
CA GLY A 72 -5.33 -11.05 -0.99
C GLY A 72 -6.79 -10.89 -1.45
N LYS A 73 -7.44 -9.78 -1.10
CA LYS A 73 -8.80 -9.43 -1.56
C LYS A 73 -8.82 -8.46 -2.76
N CYS A 74 -7.68 -7.89 -3.11
CA CYS A 74 -7.57 -6.85 -4.14
C CYS A 74 -6.67 -7.25 -5.30
N ASN A 75 -5.94 -8.36 -5.19
CA ASN A 75 -4.98 -8.78 -6.19
C ASN A 75 -5.69 -8.99 -7.54
N PRO A 76 -5.46 -8.12 -8.54
CA PRO A 76 -6.08 -8.26 -9.84
C PRO A 76 -5.52 -9.45 -10.63
N GLU A 77 -4.40 -10.05 -10.18
CA GLU A 77 -3.84 -11.26 -10.79
C GLU A 77 -4.55 -12.56 -10.34
N LEU A 78 -5.55 -12.47 -9.46
CA LEU A 78 -6.37 -13.61 -9.01
C LEU A 78 -7.79 -13.61 -9.60
N ASP A 79 -8.12 -12.62 -10.42
CA ASP A 79 -9.40 -12.50 -11.13
C ASP A 79 -9.37 -13.28 -12.47
#